data_AF-A0A348XDK0-F1
#
_entry.id   AF-A0A348XDK0-F1
#
_cell.length_a   1.000
_cell.length_b   1.000
_cell.length_c   1.000
_cell.angle_alpha   90.00
_cell.angle_beta   90.00
_cell.angle_gamma   90.00
#
_symmetry.space_group_name_H-M   'P 1'
#
loop_
_entity.id
_entity.type
_entity.pdbx_description
1 polymer ?
#
loop_
_entity_poly.entity_id
_entity_poly.type
_entity_poly.pdbx_seq_one_letter_code
_entity_poly.pdbx_strand_id
1 'polypeptide(L)'
;MDNSSPLCADQSRPFFQRTPAADWHDALPSGNGVLGACVYGGVYTERVCLNHEGLWIGTRTQELPDVSTSLPHVRNLLDQGELEKAEHVYRDALTEQGYQGSIGRSHPAADLCCCRPPIHRHRNYRRSLDMTTGEVTVSWSERKFQLSRRLFVSRADDLIVWELSADAGTVSASFSLGPHDLNDAIDM
;
A
#
# COMPACT_ATOMS: atom_id res chain seq x y z
N MET A 1 -41.82 -19.30 22.90
CA MET A 1 -41.56 -19.19 21.46
C MET A 1 -40.28 -18.39 21.35
N ASP A 2 -39.18 -19.11 21.27
CA ASP A 2 -37.82 -18.58 21.25
C ASP A 2 -37.52 -18.03 19.86
N ASN A 3 -37.12 -16.76 19.80
CA ASN A 3 -36.86 -16.02 18.58
C ASN A 3 -35.36 -15.77 18.41
N SER A 4 -34.56 -16.81 18.56
CA SER A 4 -33.13 -16.80 18.29
C SER A 4 -32.87 -17.32 16.86
N SER A 5 -33.12 -16.47 15.86
CA SER A 5 -32.51 -16.65 14.54
C SER A 5 -31.00 -16.44 14.69
N PRO A 6 -30.14 -17.39 14.29
CA PRO A 6 -28.70 -17.21 14.43
C PRO A 6 -28.24 -16.15 13.43
N LEU A 7 -27.71 -15.03 13.95
CA LEU A 7 -26.99 -13.98 13.21
C LEU A 7 -25.60 -14.45 12.73
N CYS A 8 -25.39 -15.76 12.51
CA CYS A 8 -24.18 -16.23 11.86
C CYS A 8 -24.33 -15.99 10.36
N ALA A 9 -23.99 -14.78 9.94
CA ALA A 9 -23.61 -14.51 8.57
C ALA A 9 -22.55 -15.54 8.14
N ASP A 10 -22.73 -16.12 6.96
CA ASP A 10 -21.68 -16.81 6.24
C ASP A 10 -20.53 -15.81 5.99
N GLN A 11 -19.55 -15.80 6.91
CA GLN A 11 -18.41 -14.85 6.94
C GLN A 11 -17.30 -15.22 5.94
N SER A 12 -17.59 -16.04 4.92
CA SER A 12 -16.57 -16.51 3.98
C SER A 12 -16.83 -16.06 2.55
N ARG A 13 -17.30 -14.82 2.35
CA ARG A 13 -17.23 -14.22 1.00
C ARG A 13 -15.81 -13.69 0.80
N PRO A 14 -14.93 -14.39 0.05
CA PRO A 14 -13.60 -13.87 -0.23
C PRO A 14 -13.76 -12.52 -0.94
N PHE A 15 -13.02 -11.51 -0.49
CA PHE A 15 -12.92 -10.25 -1.22
C PHE A 15 -12.25 -10.57 -2.55
N PHE A 16 -13.00 -10.48 -3.66
CA PHE A 16 -12.48 -10.79 -4.99
C PHE A 16 -12.96 -9.81 -6.04
N GLN A 17 -12.15 -9.65 -7.07
CA GLN A 17 -12.42 -8.81 -8.23
C GLN A 17 -12.22 -9.60 -9.52
N ARG A 18 -12.88 -9.15 -10.59
CA ARG A 18 -12.88 -9.81 -11.92
C ARG A 18 -12.08 -9.04 -12.97
N THR A 19 -11.41 -7.97 -12.56
CA THR A 19 -10.54 -7.14 -13.39
C THR A 19 -9.22 -6.88 -12.66
N PRO A 20 -8.11 -6.75 -13.38
CA PRO A 20 -6.87 -6.19 -12.83
C PRO A 20 -7.09 -4.77 -12.31
N ALA A 21 -6.21 -4.32 -11.42
CA ALA A 21 -6.15 -2.93 -10.98
C ALA A 21 -5.76 -2.01 -12.14
N ALA A 22 -6.41 -0.85 -12.22
CA ALA A 22 -6.03 0.22 -13.14
C ALA A 22 -4.84 1.02 -12.59
N ASP A 23 -4.87 1.31 -11.29
CA ASP A 23 -3.87 2.07 -10.55
C ASP A 23 -3.60 1.43 -9.18
N TRP A 24 -2.72 2.05 -8.39
CA TRP A 24 -2.30 1.52 -7.10
C TRP A 24 -3.42 1.49 -6.04
N HIS A 25 -4.44 2.35 -6.11
CA HIS A 25 -5.55 2.37 -5.14
C HIS A 25 -6.38 1.10 -5.24
N ASP A 26 -6.46 0.52 -6.44
CA ASP A 26 -7.15 -0.73 -6.71
C ASP A 26 -6.26 -1.97 -6.48
N ALA A 27 -4.97 -1.83 -6.21
CA ALA A 27 -4.08 -2.96 -5.99
C ALA A 27 -4.41 -3.69 -4.68
N LEU A 28 -4.23 -5.02 -4.65
CA LEU A 28 -4.48 -5.82 -3.44
C LEU A 28 -3.25 -5.80 -2.54
N PRO A 29 -3.36 -5.37 -1.26
CA PRO A 29 -2.21 -5.27 -0.37
C PRO A 29 -1.90 -6.60 0.33
N SER A 30 -0.61 -6.82 0.58
CA SER A 30 -0.06 -7.79 1.54
C SER A 30 1.14 -7.15 2.25
N GLY A 31 1.38 -7.47 3.52
CA GLY A 31 2.47 -6.86 4.28
C GLY A 31 2.66 -7.47 5.66
N ASN A 32 3.87 -7.30 6.20
CA ASN A 32 4.23 -7.78 7.53
C ASN A 32 4.43 -6.65 8.57
N GLY A 33 4.18 -5.40 8.17
CA GLY A 33 4.40 -4.19 8.97
C GLY A 33 5.65 -3.42 8.55
N VAL A 34 6.68 -4.12 8.08
CA VAL A 34 7.93 -3.53 7.58
C VAL A 34 7.93 -3.51 6.06
N LEU A 35 7.75 -4.69 5.45
CA LEU A 35 7.63 -4.90 4.02
C LEU A 35 6.16 -4.86 3.59
N GLY A 36 5.91 -4.23 2.45
CA GLY A 36 4.60 -4.17 1.80
C GLY A 36 4.68 -4.55 0.32
N ALA A 37 3.61 -5.15 -0.18
CA ALA A 37 3.44 -5.52 -1.57
C ALA A 37 2.01 -5.21 -2.04
N CYS A 38 1.88 -4.40 -3.08
CA CYS A 38 0.60 -4.06 -3.71
C CYS A 38 0.51 -4.77 -5.08
N VAL A 39 -0.40 -5.74 -5.19
CA VAL A 39 -0.54 -6.63 -6.36
C VAL A 39 -1.62 -6.11 -7.32
N TYR A 40 -1.23 -5.81 -8.56
CA TYR A 40 -2.14 -5.21 -9.55
C TYR A 40 -3.04 -6.27 -10.20
N GLY A 41 -2.50 -7.45 -10.50
CA GLY A 41 -3.28 -8.56 -11.06
C GLY A 41 -3.21 -8.69 -12.58
N GLY A 42 -2.25 -8.07 -13.27
CA GLY A 42 -2.19 -8.07 -14.73
C GLY A 42 -1.84 -9.44 -15.33
N VAL A 43 -2.66 -9.98 -16.23
CA VAL A 43 -2.52 -11.37 -16.73
C VAL A 43 -1.17 -11.63 -17.40
N TYR A 44 -0.83 -10.84 -18.42
CA TYR A 44 0.40 -11.03 -19.20
C TYR A 44 1.55 -10.16 -18.70
N THR A 45 1.24 -8.95 -18.25
CA THR A 45 2.19 -8.03 -17.61
C THR A 45 1.67 -7.78 -16.21
N GLU A 46 2.33 -8.38 -15.23
CA GLU A 46 2.03 -8.18 -13.83
C GLU A 46 3.04 -7.25 -13.19
N ARG A 47 2.55 -6.46 -12.25
CA ARG A 47 3.33 -5.51 -11.48
C ARG A 47 2.95 -5.68 -10.02
N VAL A 48 3.97 -5.74 -9.17
CA VAL A 48 3.81 -5.71 -7.73
C VAL A 48 4.64 -4.54 -7.21
N CYS A 49 3.96 -3.52 -6.70
CA CYS A 49 4.64 -2.38 -6.09
C CYS A 49 5.12 -2.79 -4.69
N LEU A 50 6.43 -2.73 -4.48
CA LEU A 50 7.08 -3.06 -3.23
C LEU A 50 7.29 -1.79 -2.39
N ASN A 51 7.00 -1.89 -1.09
CA ASN A 51 7.17 -0.83 -0.12
C ASN A 51 7.98 -1.32 1.09
N HIS A 52 8.62 -0.37 1.77
CA HIS A 52 9.29 -0.59 3.05
C HIS A 52 9.02 0.60 3.98
N GLU A 53 8.66 0.35 5.24
CA GLU A 53 8.20 1.41 6.19
C GLU A 53 9.19 2.56 6.38
N GLY A 54 10.50 2.27 6.27
CA GLY A 54 11.58 3.23 6.42
C GLY A 54 11.90 4.08 5.18
N LEU A 55 11.24 3.87 4.04
CA LEU A 55 11.54 4.62 2.82
C LEU A 55 10.76 5.94 2.75
N TRP A 56 11.43 7.00 3.20
CA TRP A 56 10.92 8.36 3.18
C TRP A 56 11.88 9.28 2.46
N ILE A 57 11.33 10.23 1.70
CA ILE A 57 12.11 11.22 0.94
C ILE A 57 11.62 12.65 1.22
N GLY A 58 12.45 13.62 0.84
CA GLY A 58 12.04 15.03 0.76
C GLY A 58 12.10 15.79 2.07
N THR A 59 12.55 15.18 3.17
CA THR A 59 12.79 15.90 4.42
C THR A 59 13.96 15.33 5.21
N ARG A 60 14.55 16.18 6.04
CA ARG A 60 15.42 15.79 7.15
C ARG A 60 14.84 16.47 8.38
N THR A 61 14.61 15.70 9.44
CA THR A 61 14.15 16.26 10.71
C THR A 61 15.16 17.30 11.19
N GLN A 62 14.71 18.55 11.26
CA GLN A 62 15.47 19.64 11.88
C GLN A 62 15.35 19.52 13.40
N GLU A 63 16.41 19.88 14.12
CA GLU A 63 16.31 20.03 15.57
C GLU A 63 15.27 21.09 15.89
N LEU A 64 14.34 20.78 16.79
CA LEU A 64 13.28 21.69 17.19
C LEU A 64 13.86 22.73 18.16
N PRO A 65 13.83 24.04 17.83
CA PRO A 65 14.28 25.06 18.75
C PRO A 65 13.37 25.17 19.97
N ASP A 66 13.95 25.52 21.12
CA ASP A 66 13.17 25.72 22.34
C ASP A 66 12.41 27.05 22.27
N VAL A 67 11.08 26.95 22.17
CA VAL A 67 10.13 28.08 22.19
C VAL A 67 9.19 28.01 23.41
N SER A 68 9.55 27.22 24.42
CA SER A 68 8.72 27.01 25.63
C SER A 68 8.48 28.30 26.43
N THR A 69 9.39 29.26 26.32
CA THR A 69 9.28 30.59 26.96
C THR A 69 8.11 31.42 26.45
N SER A 70 7.53 31.08 25.29
CA SER A 70 6.36 31.75 24.71
C SER A 70 5.03 31.36 25.39
N LEU A 71 4.98 30.28 26.18
CA LEU A 71 3.75 29.76 26.77
C LEU A 71 2.97 30.77 27.65
N PRO A 72 3.61 31.59 28.53
CA PRO A 72 2.90 32.62 29.29
C PRO A 72 2.24 33.66 28.40
N HIS A 73 2.89 34.04 27.28
CA HIS A 73 2.33 35.01 26.33
C HIS A 73 1.08 34.45 25.63
N VAL A 74 1.14 33.19 25.18
CA VAL A 74 -0.01 32.50 24.58
C VAL A 74 -1.18 32.44 25.55
N ARG A 75 -0.96 32.06 26.81
CA ARG A 75 -2.02 31.99 27.83
C ARG A 75 -2.69 33.35 28.06
N ASN A 76 -1.90 34.42 28.17
CA ASN A 76 -2.44 35.77 28.34
C ASN A 76 -3.32 36.20 27.15
N LEU A 77 -2.93 35.86 25.91
CA LEU A 77 -3.75 36.14 24.72
C LEU A 77 -5.06 35.36 24.74
N LEU A 78 -5.02 34.08 25.14
CA LEU A 78 -6.22 33.24 25.27
C LEU A 78 -7.17 33.79 26.34
N ASP A 79 -6.65 34.22 27.50
CA ASP A 79 -7.44 34.81 28.58
C ASP A 79 -8.14 36.12 28.14
N GLN A 80 -7.55 36.82 27.17
CA GLN A 80 -8.08 38.05 26.56
C GLN A 80 -9.04 37.77 25.38
N GLY A 81 -9.23 36.50 24.99
CA GLY A 81 -10.04 36.12 23.83
C GLY A 81 -9.38 36.37 22.47
N GLU A 82 -8.08 36.66 22.45
CA GLU A 82 -7.29 37.01 21.26
C GLU A 82 -6.75 35.75 20.55
N LEU A 83 -7.68 34.92 20.05
CA LEU A 83 -7.37 33.57 19.53
C LEU A 83 -6.44 33.59 18.31
N GLU A 84 -6.67 34.49 17.35
CA GLU A 84 -5.84 34.58 16.13
C GLU A 84 -4.39 34.93 16.48
N LYS A 85 -4.17 35.86 17.43
CA LYS A 85 -2.82 36.20 17.89
C LYS A 85 -2.16 35.01 18.58
N ALA A 86 -2.92 34.29 19.42
CA ALA A 86 -2.40 33.14 20.17
C ALA A 86 -1.93 31.99 19.25
N GLU A 87 -2.65 31.72 18.16
CA GLU A 87 -2.26 30.69 17.16
C GLU A 87 -0.90 31.01 16.50
N HIS A 88 -0.62 32.29 16.29
CA HIS A 88 0.55 32.73 15.53
C HIS A 88 1.87 32.65 16.34
N VAL A 89 1.81 32.80 17.67
CA VAL A 89 2.99 32.95 18.54
C VAL A 89 4.06 31.85 18.34
N TYR A 90 3.68 30.57 18.39
CA TYR A 90 4.67 29.49 18.28
C TYR A 90 5.23 29.34 16.88
N ARG A 91 4.38 29.48 15.86
CA ARG A 91 4.82 29.41 14.46
C ARG A 91 5.81 30.52 14.15
N ASP A 92 5.53 31.73 14.62
CA ASP A 92 6.38 32.90 14.38
C ASP A 92 7.70 32.76 15.15
N ALA A 93 7.67 32.36 16.42
CA ALA A 93 8.86 32.10 17.22
C ALA A 93 9.77 31.00 16.61
N LEU A 94 9.18 29.93 16.06
CA LEU A 94 9.92 28.90 15.33
C LEU A 94 10.54 29.45 14.04
N THR A 95 9.77 30.25 13.28
CA THR A 95 10.22 30.85 12.01
C THR A 95 11.35 31.85 12.24
N GLU A 96 11.29 32.67 13.29
CA GLU A 96 12.35 33.60 13.69
C GLU A 96 13.65 32.88 14.05
N GLN A 97 13.57 31.68 14.63
CA GLN A 97 14.72 30.82 14.89
C GLN A 97 15.16 29.99 13.67
N GLY A 98 14.59 30.27 12.50
CA GLY A 98 14.96 29.62 11.23
C GLY A 98 14.41 28.19 11.08
N TYR A 99 13.52 27.74 11.96
CA TYR A 99 12.90 26.42 11.84
C TYR A 99 11.90 26.39 10.69
N GLN A 100 12.10 25.46 9.77
CA GLN A 100 11.17 25.23 8.65
C GLN A 100 10.56 23.84 8.77
N GLY A 101 9.27 23.79 9.12
CA GLY A 101 8.51 22.55 9.13
C GLY A 101 8.52 21.91 7.75
N SER A 102 8.85 20.62 7.68
CA SER A 102 8.87 19.86 6.45
C SER A 102 8.32 18.46 6.71
N ILE A 103 7.45 18.00 5.82
CA ILE A 103 6.80 16.70 5.92
C ILE A 103 7.45 15.78 4.88
N GLY A 104 7.97 14.65 5.35
CA GLY A 104 8.51 13.61 4.49
C GLY A 104 7.40 12.95 3.67
N ARG A 105 7.75 12.42 2.51
CA ARG A 105 6.83 11.63 1.68
C ARG A 105 7.29 10.18 1.65
N SER A 106 6.36 9.26 1.85
CA SER A 106 6.60 7.83 1.63
C SER A 106 7.04 7.61 0.19
N HIS A 107 8.01 6.72 -0.02
CA HIS A 107 8.54 6.42 -1.34
C HIS A 107 8.51 4.92 -1.64
N PRO A 108 7.89 4.48 -2.74
CA PRO A 108 7.90 3.07 -3.12
C PRO A 108 9.32 2.60 -3.43
N ALA A 109 9.61 1.36 -3.06
CA ALA A 109 10.95 0.79 -3.20
C ALA A 109 11.27 0.46 -4.67
N ALA A 110 10.38 -0.32 -5.29
CA ALA A 110 10.55 -0.85 -6.63
C ALA A 110 9.26 -1.52 -7.12
N ASP A 111 9.17 -1.76 -8.41
CA ASP A 111 8.20 -2.67 -9.02
C ASP A 111 8.86 -4.02 -9.32
N LEU A 112 8.26 -5.09 -8.79
CA LEU A 112 8.57 -6.46 -9.17
C LEU A 112 7.61 -6.88 -10.28
N CYS A 113 8.15 -7.10 -11.47
CA CYS A 113 7.37 -7.37 -12.68
C CYS A 113 7.48 -8.83 -13.10
N CYS A 114 6.37 -9.40 -13.58
CA CYS A 114 6.33 -10.69 -14.26
C CYS A 114 5.70 -10.51 -15.63
N CYS A 115 6.47 -10.77 -16.68
CA CYS A 115 6.06 -10.62 -18.06
C CYS A 115 5.93 -11.97 -18.75
N ARG A 116 4.86 -12.13 -19.51
CA ARG A 116 4.56 -13.30 -20.33
C ARG A 116 4.04 -12.87 -21.69
N PRO A 117 4.39 -13.57 -22.78
CA PRO A 117 3.85 -13.27 -24.09
C PRO A 117 2.33 -13.58 -24.12
N PRO A 118 1.49 -12.71 -24.71
CA PRO A 118 0.04 -12.90 -24.77
C PRO A 118 -0.36 -13.90 -25.88
N ILE A 119 0.18 -15.12 -25.82
CA ILE A 119 0.02 -16.14 -26.87
C ILE A 119 -1.42 -16.70 -26.88
N HIS A 120 -2.07 -16.78 -25.72
CA HIS A 120 -3.37 -17.42 -25.56
C HIS A 120 -4.35 -16.51 -24.84
N ARG A 121 -5.59 -16.46 -25.34
CA ARG A 121 -6.67 -15.69 -24.70
C ARG A 121 -6.99 -16.26 -23.31
N HIS A 122 -6.98 -15.39 -22.31
CA HIS A 122 -7.37 -15.74 -20.95
C HIS A 122 -8.90 -15.76 -20.76
N ARG A 123 -9.37 -16.55 -19.80
CA ARG A 123 -10.77 -16.62 -19.35
C ARG A 123 -10.83 -16.84 -17.84
N ASN A 124 -12.00 -16.64 -17.24
CA ASN A 124 -12.26 -16.93 -15.82
C ASN A 124 -11.29 -16.21 -14.88
N TYR A 125 -10.88 -15.00 -15.23
CA TYR A 125 -10.01 -14.20 -14.41
C TYR A 125 -10.65 -13.87 -13.05
N ARG A 126 -9.86 -13.97 -12.00
CA ARG A 126 -10.20 -13.56 -10.64
C ARG A 126 -8.94 -13.16 -9.89
N ARG A 127 -9.01 -12.09 -9.11
CA ARG A 127 -8.04 -11.80 -8.04
C ARG A 127 -8.74 -11.69 -6.69
N SER A 128 -8.09 -12.11 -5.62
CA SER A 128 -8.66 -12.10 -4.27
C SER A 128 -7.61 -11.87 -3.20
N LEU A 129 -8.04 -11.29 -2.08
CA LEU A 129 -7.26 -11.18 -0.85
C LEU A 129 -7.95 -12.02 0.22
N ASP A 130 -7.20 -12.95 0.80
CA ASP A 130 -7.64 -13.65 2.01
C ASP A 130 -7.32 -12.79 3.23
N MET A 131 -8.36 -12.24 3.86
CA MET A 131 -8.24 -11.36 5.03
C MET A 131 -7.75 -12.09 6.30
N THR A 132 -7.76 -13.43 6.29
CA THR A 132 -7.30 -14.25 7.42
C THR A 132 -5.79 -14.49 7.33
N THR A 133 -5.28 -14.75 6.12
CA THR A 133 -3.87 -15.12 5.89
C THR A 133 -3.02 -13.99 5.34
N GLY A 134 -3.63 -12.95 4.75
CA GLY A 134 -2.94 -11.88 4.04
C GLY A 134 -2.38 -12.30 2.68
N GLU A 135 -2.75 -13.48 2.16
CA GLU A 135 -2.32 -13.96 0.84
C GLU A 135 -3.21 -13.38 -0.28
N VAL A 136 -2.56 -12.82 -1.30
CA VAL A 136 -3.20 -12.40 -2.54
C VAL A 136 -3.10 -13.53 -3.56
N THR A 137 -4.22 -13.90 -4.18
CA THR A 137 -4.28 -14.87 -5.27
C THR A 137 -4.83 -14.23 -6.53
N VAL A 138 -4.17 -14.44 -7.67
CA VAL A 138 -4.64 -14.07 -9.01
C VAL A 138 -4.72 -15.34 -9.84
N SER A 139 -5.87 -15.67 -10.39
CA SER A 139 -6.11 -16.91 -11.14
C SER A 139 -6.81 -16.65 -12.46
N TRP A 140 -6.45 -17.39 -13.50
CA TRP A 140 -7.09 -17.36 -14.80
C TRP A 140 -6.86 -18.67 -15.54
N SER A 141 -7.61 -18.87 -16.62
CA SER A 141 -7.46 -20.03 -17.51
C SER A 141 -6.95 -19.61 -18.88
N GLU A 142 -5.99 -20.36 -19.41
CA GLU A 142 -5.52 -20.27 -20.80
C GLU A 142 -5.65 -21.64 -21.44
N ARG A 143 -6.36 -21.73 -22.58
CA ARG A 143 -6.69 -22.99 -23.26
C ARG A 143 -7.42 -23.98 -22.32
N LYS A 144 -6.72 -25.00 -21.82
CA LYS A 144 -7.23 -26.04 -20.91
C LYS A 144 -6.51 -26.02 -19.54
N PHE A 145 -5.61 -25.06 -19.33
CA PHE A 145 -4.80 -24.96 -18.12
C PHE A 145 -5.32 -23.85 -17.23
N GLN A 146 -5.31 -24.10 -15.92
CA GLN A 146 -5.49 -23.10 -14.89
C GLN A 146 -4.11 -22.59 -14.46
N LEU A 147 -4.01 -21.27 -14.37
CA LEU A 147 -2.83 -20.58 -13.91
C LEU A 147 -3.18 -19.77 -12.68
N SER A 148 -2.24 -19.71 -11.75
CA SER A 148 -2.36 -18.87 -10.57
C SER A 148 -1.05 -18.21 -10.21
N ARG A 149 -1.15 -17.01 -9.66
CA ARG A 149 -0.09 -16.36 -8.91
C ARG A 149 -0.56 -16.16 -7.48
N ARG A 150 0.32 -16.44 -6.53
CA ARG A 150 0.06 -16.24 -5.11
C ARG A 150 1.19 -15.42 -4.51
N LEU A 151 0.84 -14.42 -3.72
CA LEU A 151 1.80 -13.55 -3.06
C LEU A 151 1.41 -13.33 -1.61
N PHE A 152 2.38 -13.48 -0.72
CA PHE A 152 2.27 -13.04 0.66
C PHE A 152 3.60 -12.48 1.15
N VAL A 153 3.54 -11.70 2.22
CA VAL A 153 4.71 -11.18 2.92
C VAL A 153 4.86 -11.93 4.25
N SER A 154 5.93 -12.71 4.39
CA SER A 154 6.19 -13.46 5.63
C SER A 154 6.60 -12.51 6.74
N ARG A 155 5.85 -12.55 7.85
CA ARG A 155 6.28 -11.88 9.09
C ARG A 155 7.36 -12.65 9.84
N ALA A 156 7.37 -13.99 9.74
CA ALA A 156 8.33 -14.82 10.45
C ALA A 156 9.73 -14.73 9.84
N ASP A 157 9.82 -14.60 8.52
CA ASP A 157 11.07 -14.68 7.76
C ASP A 157 11.48 -13.34 7.11
N ASP A 158 10.67 -12.30 7.29
CA ASP A 158 10.88 -10.95 6.74
C ASP A 158 11.20 -10.93 5.23
N LEU A 159 10.36 -11.61 4.45
CA LEU A 159 10.54 -11.72 3.00
C LEU A 159 9.20 -11.72 2.26
N ILE A 160 9.27 -11.41 0.97
CA ILE A 160 8.13 -11.46 0.05
C ILE A 160 8.23 -12.76 -0.75
N VAL A 161 7.18 -13.57 -0.70
CA VAL A 161 7.09 -14.81 -1.49
C VAL A 161 6.14 -14.56 -2.66
N TRP A 162 6.60 -14.85 -3.87
CA TRP A 162 5.77 -14.78 -5.06
C TRP A 162 5.86 -16.08 -5.86
N GLU A 163 4.74 -16.78 -5.95
CA GLU A 163 4.61 -18.02 -6.71
C GLU A 163 3.84 -17.78 -8.01
N LEU A 164 4.30 -18.40 -9.09
CA LEU A 164 3.54 -18.59 -10.33
C LEU A 164 3.42 -20.10 -10.60
N SER A 165 2.19 -20.58 -10.72
CA SER A 165 1.88 -22.00 -10.90
C SER A 165 0.89 -22.22 -12.05
N ALA A 166 0.95 -23.43 -12.61
CA ALA A 166 -0.01 -23.94 -13.57
C ALA A 166 -0.40 -25.37 -13.19
N ASP A 167 -1.67 -25.74 -13.35
CA ASP A 167 -2.19 -27.07 -13.01
C ASP A 167 -1.66 -28.18 -13.94
N ALA A 168 -1.29 -27.83 -15.17
CA ALA A 168 -0.61 -28.68 -16.11
C ALA A 168 0.20 -27.88 -17.14
N GLY A 169 1.21 -28.54 -17.72
CA GLY A 169 2.07 -27.97 -18.75
C GLY A 169 3.27 -27.19 -18.19
N THR A 170 3.94 -26.47 -19.07
CA THR A 170 5.08 -25.61 -18.73
C THR A 170 4.66 -24.16 -18.75
N VAL A 171 5.11 -23.39 -17.77
CA VAL A 171 4.98 -21.94 -17.71
C VAL A 171 6.32 -21.30 -18.02
N SER A 172 6.31 -20.35 -18.95
CA SER A 172 7.45 -19.49 -19.25
C SER A 172 7.10 -18.06 -18.87
N ALA A 173 7.95 -17.43 -18.06
CA ALA A 173 7.80 -16.05 -17.63
C ALA A 173 9.18 -15.42 -17.41
N SER A 174 9.25 -14.10 -17.56
CA SER A 174 10.42 -13.31 -17.21
C SER A 174 10.11 -12.46 -16.00
N PHE A 175 11.01 -12.46 -15.02
CA PHE A 175 10.92 -11.64 -13.82
C PHE A 175 11.96 -10.54 -13.86
N SER A 176 11.58 -9.33 -13.45
CA SER A 176 12.49 -8.19 -13.37
C SER A 176 12.13 -7.29 -12.20
N LEU A 177 13.13 -6.64 -11.63
CA LEU A 177 12.96 -5.58 -10.64
C LEU A 177 13.31 -4.25 -11.31
N GLY A 178 12.45 -3.25 -11.18
CA GLY A 178 12.64 -1.92 -11.75
C GLY A 178 12.17 -0.80 -10.83
N PRO A 179 12.49 0.46 -11.13
CA PRO A 179 11.94 1.60 -10.40
C PRO A 179 10.41 1.64 -10.56
N HIS A 180 9.70 2.03 -9.51
CA HIS A 180 8.25 2.25 -9.57
C HIS A 180 7.93 3.53 -10.34
N ASP A 181 6.91 3.48 -11.19
CA ASP A 181 6.41 4.68 -11.90
C ASP A 181 5.62 5.56 -10.94
N LEU A 182 6.22 6.67 -10.51
CA LEU A 182 5.60 7.61 -9.57
C LEU A 182 4.38 8.34 -10.13
N ASN A 183 4.17 8.34 -11.46
CA ASN A 183 2.98 8.93 -12.05
C ASN A 183 1.71 8.14 -11.70
N ASP A 184 1.84 6.88 -11.27
CA ASP A 184 0.73 6.06 -10.80
C ASP A 184 0.05 6.67 -9.56
N ALA A 185 0.79 7.45 -8.76
CA ALA A 185 0.28 8.08 -7.53
C ALA A 185 -0.38 9.46 -7.75
N ILE A 186 -0.41 9.96 -8.99
CA ILE A 186 -0.95 11.28 -9.32
C ILE A 186 -2.26 11.05 -10.08
N ASP A 187 -3.39 11.34 -9.43
CA ASP A 187 -4.68 11.43 -10.14
C ASP A 187 -4.55 12.49 -11.25
N MET A 188 -4.77 12.11 -12.51
CA MET A 188 -4.95 13.05 -13.63
C MET A 188 -6.38 13.60 -13.66
#